data_AF-A0AA36P9M0-F1
#
_entry.id   AF-A0AA36P9M0-F1
#
_cell.length_a   1.000
_cell.length_b   1.000
_cell.length_c   1.000
_cell.angle_alpha   90.00
_cell.angle_beta   90.00
_cell.angle_gamma   90.00
#
_symmetry.space_group_name_H-M   'P 1'
#
loop_
_entity.id
_entity.type
_entity.pdbx_description
1 polymer ?
#
loop_
_entity_poly.entity_id
_entity_poly.type
_entity_poly.pdbx_seq_one_letter_code
_entity_poly.pdbx_strand_id
1 'polypeptide(L)'
;MKTLPDTHVRAASRCPSPVTIWQTLLTRLLDQHYGLTLNDTPFADERVIEQHIEAGISLCDAVNFLVEKYALVRTDQPGFSAGAPSQLINSIDILRARRATGLMTRNNYRMVNNITQGKHPEAKR
;
A
#
# COMPACT_ATOMS: atom_id res chain seq x y z
N MET A 1 -7.11 -31.44 -16.45
CA MET A 1 -7.55 -30.41 -15.48
C MET A 1 -6.32 -29.69 -14.94
N LYS A 2 -6.12 -28.42 -15.31
CA LYS A 2 -5.32 -27.41 -14.59
C LYS A 2 -5.45 -26.08 -15.33
N THR A 3 -6.51 -25.35 -15.01
CA THR A 3 -6.67 -23.93 -15.31
C THR A 3 -5.84 -23.15 -14.31
N LEU A 4 -4.78 -22.50 -14.79
CA LEU A 4 -4.09 -21.42 -14.07
C LEU A 4 -4.89 -20.14 -14.32
N PRO A 5 -5.36 -19.41 -13.30
CA PRO A 5 -6.03 -18.15 -13.54
C PRO A 5 -5.01 -17.01 -13.69
N ASP A 6 -5.40 -16.11 -14.60
CA ASP A 6 -5.12 -14.68 -14.61
C ASP A 6 -3.69 -14.18 -14.80
N THR A 7 -3.31 -14.24 -16.07
CA THR A 7 -2.98 -13.04 -16.85
C THR A 7 -3.40 -11.71 -16.19
N HIS A 8 -2.52 -11.10 -15.39
CA HIS A 8 -2.57 -9.67 -15.11
C HIS A 8 -2.22 -8.87 -16.37
N VAL A 9 -3.15 -8.81 -17.32
CA VAL A 9 -3.19 -7.79 -18.36
C VAL A 9 -3.91 -6.59 -17.78
N ARG A 10 -3.18 -5.49 -17.56
CA ARG A 10 -3.65 -4.18 -18.01
C ARG A 10 -2.51 -3.16 -18.09
N ALA A 11 -1.95 -3.03 -19.28
CA ALA A 11 -1.38 -1.76 -19.72
C ALA A 11 -2.55 -0.84 -20.10
N ALA A 12 -2.81 0.22 -19.32
CA ALA A 12 -3.58 1.39 -19.75
C ALA A 12 -3.36 2.57 -18.79
N SER A 13 -3.08 3.76 -19.38
CA SER A 13 -2.86 5.08 -18.77
C SER A 13 -1.50 5.33 -18.06
N ARG A 14 -0.78 6.37 -18.51
CA ARG A 14 0.54 6.80 -17.99
C ARG A 14 0.50 7.32 -16.54
N CYS A 15 -0.70 7.43 -15.95
CA CYS A 15 -0.93 7.89 -14.59
C CYS A 15 -2.01 6.99 -13.93
N PRO A 16 -1.66 6.06 -13.03
CA PRO A 16 -2.63 5.23 -12.31
C PRO A 16 -3.53 6.09 -11.39
N SER A 17 -4.77 5.66 -11.16
CA SER A 17 -5.68 6.36 -10.23
C SER A 17 -5.18 6.28 -8.78
N PRO A 18 -5.62 7.18 -7.88
CA PRO A 18 -5.24 7.13 -6.46
C PRO A 18 -5.54 5.79 -5.78
N VAL A 19 -6.71 5.21 -6.07
CA VAL A 19 -7.11 3.88 -5.56
C VAL A 19 -6.18 2.79 -6.07
N THR A 20 -5.86 2.79 -7.36
CA THR A 20 -4.93 1.81 -7.95
C THR A 20 -3.52 1.95 -7.38
N ILE A 21 -3.05 3.17 -7.11
CA ILE A 21 -1.77 3.42 -6.43
C ILE A 21 -1.80 2.79 -5.03
N TRP A 22 -2.88 3.01 -4.26
CA TRP A 22 -3.05 2.41 -2.95
C TRP A 22 -3.09 0.89 -3.00
N GLN A 23 -3.95 0.28 -3.84
CA GLN A 23 -4.03 -1.18 -4.00
C GLN A 23 -2.67 -1.80 -4.35
N THR A 24 -1.94 -1.18 -5.29
CA THR A 24 -0.62 -1.66 -5.71
C THR A 24 0.40 -1.62 -4.57
N LEU A 25 0.40 -0.55 -3.78
CA LEU A 25 1.31 -0.41 -2.64
C LEU A 25 0.91 -1.30 -1.46
N LEU A 26 -0.39 -1.35 -1.12
CA LEU A 26 -0.93 -2.22 -0.07
C LEU A 26 -0.62 -3.68 -0.35
N THR A 27 -0.84 -4.13 -1.59
CA THR A 27 -0.52 -5.51 -2.00
C THR A 27 0.94 -5.84 -1.69
N ARG A 28 1.88 -4.94 -1.99
CA ARG A 28 3.30 -5.17 -1.70
C ARG A 28 3.65 -5.06 -0.23
N LEU A 29 3.09 -4.10 0.49
CA LEU A 29 3.37 -3.93 1.92
C LEU A 29 2.84 -5.10 2.75
N LEU A 30 1.63 -5.56 2.45
CA LEU A 30 0.97 -6.67 3.15
C LEU A 30 1.69 -7.99 2.90
N ASP A 31 1.99 -8.29 1.64
CA ASP A 31 2.70 -9.50 1.22
C ASP A 31 4.11 -9.54 1.84
N GLN A 32 4.85 -8.43 1.74
CA GLN A 32 6.23 -8.38 2.18
C GLN A 32 6.37 -8.37 3.71
N HIS A 33 5.53 -7.62 4.44
CA HIS A 33 5.72 -7.41 5.88
C HIS A 33 4.89 -8.35 6.75
N TYR A 34 3.72 -8.80 6.29
CA TYR A 34 2.78 -9.57 7.11
C TYR A 34 2.37 -10.89 6.47
N GLY A 35 2.80 -11.20 5.25
CA GLY A 35 2.40 -12.40 4.52
C GLY A 35 0.90 -12.44 4.19
N LEU A 36 0.27 -11.26 4.07
CA LEU A 36 -1.15 -11.11 3.79
C LEU A 36 -1.38 -10.69 2.34
N THR A 37 -2.46 -11.17 1.73
CA THR A 37 -2.93 -10.64 0.46
C THR A 37 -3.88 -9.46 0.69
N LEU A 38 -4.08 -8.64 -0.34
CA LEU A 38 -5.05 -7.53 -0.24
C LEU A 38 -6.47 -8.03 0.13
N ASN A 39 -6.84 -9.21 -0.37
CA ASN A 39 -8.14 -9.84 -0.13
C ASN A 39 -8.37 -10.27 1.32
N ASP A 40 -7.30 -10.47 2.09
CA ASP A 40 -7.36 -10.81 3.51
C ASP A 40 -7.60 -9.56 4.39
N THR A 41 -7.73 -8.38 3.78
CA THR A 41 -7.87 -7.11 4.46
C THR A 41 -9.13 -6.35 4.01
N PRO A 42 -9.64 -5.42 4.84
CA PRO A 42 -10.73 -4.52 4.44
C PRO A 42 -10.44 -3.68 3.18
N PHE A 43 -9.16 -3.55 2.79
CA PHE A 43 -8.75 -2.84 1.59
C PHE A 43 -9.02 -3.60 0.29
N ALA A 44 -9.57 -4.81 0.35
CA ALA A 44 -10.13 -5.51 -0.80
C ALA A 44 -11.31 -4.72 -1.42
N ASP A 45 -12.05 -3.97 -0.60
CA ASP A 45 -13.10 -3.06 -1.04
C ASP A 45 -12.50 -1.69 -1.40
N GLU A 46 -12.62 -1.32 -2.68
CA GLU A 46 -12.17 -0.03 -3.20
C GLU A 46 -12.79 1.16 -2.46
N ARG A 47 -14.03 1.01 -1.97
CA ARG A 47 -14.73 2.08 -1.24
C ARG A 47 -14.06 2.39 0.08
N VAL A 48 -13.47 1.39 0.72
CA VAL A 48 -12.69 1.58 1.95
C VAL A 48 -11.45 2.41 1.63
N ILE A 49 -10.76 2.12 0.53
CA ILE A 49 -9.59 2.88 0.10
C ILE A 49 -9.97 4.32 -0.23
N GLU A 50 -11.04 4.54 -1.00
CA GLU A 50 -11.54 5.88 -1.35
C GLU A 50 -11.82 6.72 -0.09
N GLN A 51 -12.52 6.16 0.90
CA GLN A 51 -12.81 6.84 2.16
C GLN A 51 -11.54 7.26 2.90
N HIS A 52 -10.50 6.41 2.92
CA HIS A 52 -9.24 6.77 3.58
C HIS A 52 -8.51 7.90 2.83
N ILE A 53 -8.56 7.89 1.49
CA ILE A 53 -7.99 8.95 0.66
C ILE A 53 -8.74 10.26 0.87
N GLU A 54 -10.08 10.24 0.86
CA GLU A 54 -10.94 11.40 1.09
C GLU A 54 -10.78 11.97 2.51
N ALA A 55 -10.61 11.10 3.51
CA ALA A 55 -10.30 11.49 4.88
C ALA A 55 -8.88 12.04 5.06
N GLY A 56 -8.04 12.00 4.02
CA GLY A 56 -6.65 12.46 4.09
C GLY A 56 -5.76 11.58 4.96
N ILE A 57 -6.13 10.30 5.15
CA ILE A 57 -5.34 9.33 5.91
C ILE A 57 -4.13 8.91 5.07
N SER A 58 -2.95 8.87 5.69
CA SER A 58 -1.76 8.40 4.99
C SER A 58 -1.79 6.89 4.81
N LEU A 59 -1.13 6.39 3.76
CA LEU A 59 -1.01 4.95 3.53
C LEU A 59 -0.31 4.24 4.71
N CYS A 60 0.64 4.93 5.35
CA CYS A 60 1.34 4.42 6.53
C CYS A 60 0.39 4.25 7.72
N ASP A 61 -0.45 5.26 7.98
CA ASP A 61 -1.39 5.24 9.09
C ASP A 61 -2.50 4.20 8.86
N ALA A 62 -2.98 4.06 7.62
CA ALA A 62 -3.98 3.06 7.28
C ALA A 62 -3.49 1.63 7.54
N VAL A 63 -2.25 1.31 7.17
CA VAL A 63 -1.66 -0.01 7.46
C VAL A 63 -1.37 -0.16 8.95
N ASN A 64 -0.82 0.87 9.60
CA ASN A 64 -0.50 0.81 11.03
C ASN A 64 -1.76 0.63 11.88
N PHE A 65 -2.86 1.29 11.52
CA PHE A 65 -4.17 1.07 12.15
C PHE A 65 -4.64 -0.38 12.00
N LEU A 66 -4.46 -0.97 10.82
CA LEU A 66 -4.78 -2.38 10.58
C LEU A 66 -3.90 -3.32 11.41
N VAL A 67 -2.60 -3.04 11.51
CA VAL A 67 -1.65 -3.79 12.34
C VAL A 67 -2.05 -3.75 13.81
N GLU A 68 -2.39 -2.57 14.33
CA GLU A 68 -2.82 -2.41 15.73
C GLU A 68 -4.17 -3.10 15.97
N LYS A 69 -5.14 -2.90 15.07
CA LYS A 69 -6.49 -3.47 15.21
C LYS A 69 -6.51 -4.99 15.25
N TYR A 70 -5.65 -5.65 14.48
CA TYR A 70 -5.59 -7.11 14.40
C TYR A 70 -4.34 -7.71 15.07
N ALA A 71 -3.57 -6.91 15.79
CA ALA A 71 -2.31 -7.32 16.42
C ALA A 71 -1.37 -8.09 15.46
N LEU A 72 -1.21 -7.57 14.24
CA LEU A 72 -0.40 -8.24 13.22
C LEU A 72 1.07 -8.27 13.61
N VAL A 73 1.71 -9.38 13.29
CA VAL A 73 3.14 -9.57 13.53
C VAL A 73 3.89 -9.41 12.22
N ARG A 74 4.89 -8.53 12.23
CA ARG A 74 5.79 -8.28 11.12
C ARG A 74 6.78 -9.45 10.97
N THR A 75 6.93 -9.93 9.74
CA THR A 75 7.59 -11.20 9.41
C THR A 75 8.90 -11.03 8.65
N ASP A 76 9.17 -9.86 8.08
CA ASP A 76 10.38 -9.57 7.30
C ASP A 76 11.59 -9.12 8.13
N GLN A 77 11.49 -9.13 9.45
CA GLN A 77 12.56 -8.66 10.32
C GLN A 77 13.65 -9.71 10.51
N PRO A 78 14.94 -9.33 10.32
CA PRO A 78 16.04 -10.25 10.58
C PRO A 78 16.11 -10.57 12.08
N GLY A 79 16.25 -11.85 12.41
CA GLY A 79 16.23 -12.37 13.79
C GLY A 79 17.36 -11.87 14.72
N PHE A 80 18.23 -10.97 14.23
CA PHE A 80 19.37 -10.39 14.95
C PHE A 80 19.27 -8.86 15.02
N SER A 81 18.10 -8.32 15.34
CA SER A 81 17.98 -6.89 15.71
C SER A 81 18.17 -6.72 17.21
N ALA A 82 18.99 -5.75 17.63
CA ALA A 82 19.33 -5.47 19.04
C ALA A 82 18.18 -4.86 19.87
N GLY A 83 16.94 -4.90 19.38
CA GLY A 83 15.74 -4.40 20.04
C GLY A 83 14.49 -5.14 19.58
N ALA A 84 13.38 -4.95 20.33
CA ALA A 84 12.09 -5.52 19.98
C ALA A 84 11.72 -5.09 18.55
N PRO A 85 11.42 -6.03 17.65
CA PRO A 85 11.06 -5.70 16.29
C PRO A 85 9.81 -4.82 16.27
N SER A 86 9.87 -3.66 15.61
CA SER A 86 8.66 -2.83 15.44
C SER A 86 7.69 -3.55 14.52
N GLN A 87 6.45 -3.71 14.96
CA GLN A 87 5.39 -4.34 14.18
C GLN A 87 4.82 -3.41 13.12
N LEU A 88 5.05 -2.10 13.24
CA LEU A 88 4.51 -1.08 12.35
C LEU A 88 5.37 -0.90 11.10
N ILE A 89 4.74 -0.42 10.02
CA ILE A 89 5.46 0.06 8.84
C ILE A 89 5.86 1.53 9.00
N ASN A 90 6.90 1.93 8.29
CA ASN A 90 7.38 3.32 8.27
C ASN A 90 7.54 3.85 6.83
N SER A 91 7.98 5.10 6.72
CA SER A 91 8.18 5.78 5.42
C SER A 91 9.22 5.10 4.52
N ILE A 92 10.21 4.38 5.08
CA ILE A 92 11.20 3.61 4.32
C ILE A 92 10.53 2.41 3.66
N ASP A 93 9.61 1.73 4.37
CA ASP A 93 8.84 0.63 3.82
C ASP A 93 7.97 1.11 2.63
N ILE A 94 7.31 2.26 2.77
CA ILE A 94 6.57 2.90 1.67
C ILE A 94 7.48 3.20 0.47
N LEU A 95 8.68 3.74 0.72
CA LEU A 95 9.65 4.05 -0.34
C LEU A 95 10.11 2.78 -1.07
N ARG A 96 10.36 1.69 -0.33
CA ARG A 96 10.74 0.39 -0.88
C ARG A 96 9.61 -0.21 -1.71
N ALA A 97 8.37 -0.17 -1.23
CA ALA A 97 7.20 -0.64 -1.96
C ALA A 97 6.99 0.16 -3.26
N ARG A 98 7.15 1.49 -3.23
CA ARG A 98 7.10 2.33 -4.44
C ARG A 98 8.17 1.96 -5.46
N ARG A 99 9.38 1.64 -5.01
CA ARG A 99 10.47 1.22 -5.90
C ARG A 99 10.19 -0.15 -6.53
N ALA A 100 9.71 -1.11 -5.74
CA ALA A 100 9.36 -2.45 -6.19
C ALA A 100 8.19 -2.47 -7.19
N THR A 101 7.28 -1.51 -7.07
CA THR A 101 6.07 -1.39 -7.93
C THR A 101 6.29 -0.51 -9.16
N GLY A 102 7.47 0.08 -9.34
CA GLY A 102 7.73 0.98 -10.46
C GLY A 102 7.04 2.35 -10.36
N LEU A 103 6.49 2.71 -9.20
CA LEU A 103 5.83 3.99 -8.93
C LEU A 103 6.81 5.14 -8.63
N MET A 104 8.09 4.98 -8.95
CA MET A 104 9.15 5.99 -8.85
C MET A 104 9.44 6.71 -10.18
N THR A 105 8.45 6.95 -11.02
CA THR A 105 8.66 7.72 -12.26
C THR A 105 8.70 9.22 -11.99
N ARG A 106 9.65 9.93 -12.63
CA ARG A 106 9.90 11.38 -12.45
C ARG A 106 8.65 12.24 -12.62
N ASN A 107 7.76 11.87 -13.53
CA ASN A 107 6.52 12.61 -13.83
C ASN A 107 5.41 12.37 -12.81
N ASN A 108 5.40 11.21 -12.13
CA ASN A 108 4.33 10.84 -11.19
C ASN A 108 4.77 10.95 -9.72
N TYR A 109 6.04 11.30 -9.46
CA TYR A 109 6.61 11.36 -8.11
C TYR A 109 5.79 12.23 -7.14
N ARG A 110 5.43 13.44 -7.56
CA ARG A 110 4.65 14.39 -6.73
C ARG A 110 3.24 13.87 -6.45
N MET A 111 2.59 13.32 -7.46
CA MET A 111 1.24 12.76 -7.35
C MET A 111 1.21 11.57 -6.40
N VAL A 112 2.10 10.58 -6.61
CA VAL A 112 2.20 9.40 -5.73
C VAL A 112 2.57 9.84 -4.31
N ASN A 113 3.49 10.79 -4.14
CA ASN A 113 3.84 11.30 -2.82
C ASN A 113 2.63 11.93 -2.11
N ASN A 114 1.90 12.80 -2.79
CA ASN A 114 0.72 13.46 -2.23
C ASN A 114 -0.35 12.44 -1.83
N ILE A 115 -0.62 11.44 -2.68
CA ILE A 115 -1.60 10.38 -2.42
C ILE A 115 -1.18 9.50 -1.24
N THR A 116 0.09 9.13 -1.13
CA THR A 116 0.58 8.30 -0.02
C THR A 116 0.62 9.03 1.33
N GLN A 117 0.78 10.36 1.30
CA GLN A 117 0.82 11.19 2.51
C GLN A 117 -0.56 11.73 2.94
N GLY A 118 -1.65 11.32 2.28
CA GLY A 118 -2.98 11.88 2.57
C GLY A 118 -3.15 13.34 2.14
N LYS A 119 -2.23 13.87 1.33
CA LYS A 119 -2.24 15.26 0.80
C LYS A 119 -2.85 15.31 -0.60
N HIS A 120 -3.79 14.41 -0.91
CA HIS A 120 -4.47 14.44 -2.19
C HIS A 120 -5.22 15.77 -2.30
N PRO A 121 -4.96 16.60 -3.32
CA PRO A 121 -5.69 17.85 -3.47
C PRO A 121 -7.16 17.47 -3.67
N GLU A 122 -8.03 17.94 -2.78
CA GLU A 122 -9.46 17.83 -2.97
C GLU A 122 -9.77 18.34 -4.37
N ALA A 123 -10.31 17.47 -5.22
CA ALA A 123 -11.04 17.94 -6.39
C ALA A 123 -12.30 18.59 -5.82
N LYS A 124 -12.19 19.86 -5.41
CA LYS A 124 -13.33 20.71 -5.09
C LYS A 124 -14.29 20.60 -6.29
N ARG A 125 -15.43 19.99 -6.04
CA ARG A 125 -16.55 19.95 -6.97
C ARG A 125 -17.42 21.18 -6.72
#